data_AF-A0A919GUG5-F1
#
_entry.id   AF-A0A919GUG5-F1
#
_cell.length_a   1.000
_cell.length_b   1.000
_cell.length_c   1.000
_cell.angle_alpha   90.00
_cell.angle_beta   90.00
_cell.angle_gamma   90.00
#
_symmetry.space_group_name_H-M   'P 1'
#
loop_
_entity.id
_entity.type
_entity.pdbx_description
1 polymer ?
#
loop_
_entity_poly.entity_id
_entity_poly.type
_entity_poly.pdbx_seq_one_letter_code
_entity_poly.pdbx_strand_id
1 'polypeptide(L)' 'MSGLLAKIKQFSRSPQGQRTIDSVRRAASDPRKREKAGSILKRLRGRR' A
#
# COMPACT_ATOMS: atom_id res chain seq x y z
N MET A 1 0.03 -0.20 -24.11
CA MET A 1 -0.50 -0.76 -22.84
C MET A 1 0.54 -1.55 -22.01
N SER A 2 1.65 -2.05 -22.57
CA SER A 2 2.66 -2.87 -21.85
C SER A 2 3.75 -2.09 -21.11
N GLY A 3 4.14 -0.91 -21.60
CA GLY A 3 5.28 -0.16 -21.05
C GLY A 3 5.09 0.38 -19.63
N LEU A 4 3.88 0.83 -19.28
CA LEU A 4 3.59 1.33 -17.94
C LEU A 4 3.63 0.21 -16.89
N LEU A 5 3.03 -0.94 -17.20
CA LEU A 5 3.07 -2.12 -16.34
C LEU A 5 4.51 -2.66 -16.17
N ALA A 6 5.30 -2.66 -17.25
CA ALA A 6 6.71 -3.03 -17.19
C ALA A 6 7.52 -2.06 -16.29
N LYS A 7 7.25 -0.76 -16.38
CA LYS A 7 7.91 0.27 -15.57
C LYS A 7 7.51 0.19 -14.09
N ILE A 8 6.24 -0.10 -13.80
CA ILE A 8 5.78 -0.37 -12.43
C ILE A 8 6.45 -1.64 -11.90
N LYS A 9 6.50 -2.72 -12.68
CA LYS A 9 7.16 -3.97 -12.30
C LYS A 9 8.66 -3.79 -12.05
N GLN A 10 9.33 -2.99 -12.88
CA GLN A 10 10.73 -2.64 -12.73
C GLN A 10 10.96 -1.73 -11.52
N PHE A 11 10.06 -0.78 -11.27
CA PHE A 11 10.07 0.08 -10.10
C PHE A 11 9.87 -0.73 -8.80
N SER A 12 8.90 -1.65 -8.77
CA SER A 12 8.70 -2.57 -7.63
C SER A 12 9.87 -3.51 -7.39
N ARG A 13 10.66 -3.84 -8.42
CA ARG A 13 11.91 -4.61 -8.30
C ARG A 13 13.13 -3.75 -7.98
N SER A 14 13.03 -2.43 -8.08
CA SER A 14 14.13 -1.52 -7.76
C SER A 14 14.35 -1.43 -6.24
N PRO A 15 15.59 -1.17 -5.77
CA PRO A 15 15.87 -0.97 -4.34
C PRO A 15 15.04 0.17 -3.72
N GLN A 16 14.76 1.22 -4.50
CA GLN A 16 13.95 2.36 -4.08
C GLN A 16 12.49 1.95 -3.90
N GLY A 17 11.90 1.23 -4.87
CA GLY A 17 10.54 0.74 -4.77
C GLY A 17 10.37 -0.32 -3.68
N GLN A 18 11.34 -1.20 -3.49
CA GLN A 18 11.36 -2.14 -2.37
C GLN A 18 11.38 -1.41 -1.02
N ARG A 19 12.20 -0.35 -0.85
CA ARG A 19 12.19 0.46 0.38
C ARG A 19 10.84 1.15 0.61
N THR A 20 10.20 1.65 -0.45
CA THR A 20 8.86 2.24 -0.36
C THR A 20 7.82 1.20 0.04
N ILE A 21 7.84 0.03 -0.60
CA ILE A 21 6.94 -1.09 -0.27
C ILE A 21 7.19 -1.57 1.16
N ASP A 22 8.45 -1.68 1.59
CA ASP A 22 8.79 -2.12 2.93
C ASP A 22 8.39 -1.10 4.00
N SER A 23 8.57 0.20 3.74
CA SER A 23 8.10 1.27 4.62
C SER A 23 6.57 1.28 4.74
N VAL A 24 5.88 1.12 3.61
CA VAL A 24 4.42 0.96 3.58
C VAL A 24 4.00 -0.32 4.30
N ARG A 25 4.70 -1.43 4.09
CA ARG A 25 4.43 -2.71 4.71
C ARG A 25 4.66 -2.66 6.22
N ARG A 26 5.67 -1.96 6.69
CA ARG A 26 5.94 -1.72 8.11
C ARG A 26 4.89 -0.81 8.73
N ALA A 27 4.52 0.27 8.03
CA ALA A 27 3.42 1.14 8.43
C ALA A 27 2.06 0.42 8.44
N ALA A 28 1.86 -0.55 7.54
CA ALA A 28 0.66 -1.37 7.44
C ALA A 28 0.70 -2.60 8.36
N SER A 29 1.87 -3.04 8.82
CA SER A 29 2.03 -4.13 9.79
C SER A 29 1.86 -3.65 11.22
N ASP A 30 1.87 -2.32 11.44
CA ASP A 30 1.50 -1.74 12.71
C ASP A 30 0.01 -2.00 12.98
N PRO A 31 -0.34 -2.83 13.97
CA PRO A 31 -1.73 -3.19 14.27
C PRO A 31 -2.56 -1.97 14.68
N ARG A 32 -1.95 -0.96 15.31
CA ARG A 32 -2.63 0.26 15.72
C ARG A 32 -3.09 1.08 14.52
N LYS A 33 -2.30 1.08 13.44
CA LYS A 33 -2.68 1.71 12.17
C LYS A 33 -3.72 0.89 11.41
N ARG A 34 -3.68 -0.45 11.50
CA ARG A 34 -4.71 -1.33 10.92
C ARG A 34 -6.08 -1.10 11.53
N GLU A 35 -6.18 -0.96 12.84
CA GLU A 35 -7.47 -0.70 13.50
C GLU A 35 -8.05 0.66 13.09
N LYS A 36 -7.20 1.70 13.01
CA LYS A 36 -7.60 3.03 12.55
C LYS A 36 -8.01 3.03 11.07
N ALA A 37 -7.24 2.36 10.21
CA ALA A 37 -7.56 2.21 8.79
C ALA A 37 -8.84 1.39 8.60
N GLY A 38 -9.03 0.30 9.36
CA GLY A 38 -10.22 -0.53 9.36
C GLY A 38 -11.46 0.23 9.81
N SER A 39 -11.36 1.07 10.83
CA SER A 39 -12.44 1.94 11.30
C SER A 39 -12.83 3.00 10.25
N ILE A 40 -11.84 3.64 9.62
CA ILE A 40 -12.06 4.60 8.52
C ILE A 40 -12.69 3.91 7.31
N LEU A 41 -12.18 2.74 6.91
CA LEU A 41 -12.74 1.92 5.84
C LEU A 41 -14.18 1.48 6.16
N LYS A 42 -14.46 1.07 7.40
CA LYS A 42 -15.80 0.65 7.83
C LYS A 42 -16.78 1.82 7.83
N ARG A 43 -16.34 3.02 8.23
CA ARG A 43 -17.12 4.27 8.11
C ARG A 43 -17.38 4.66 6.67
N LEU A 44 -16.40 4.51 5.78
CA LEU A 44 -16.57 4.77 4.35
C LEU A 44 -17.49 3.75 3.68
N ARG A 45 -17.41 2.47 4.06
CA ARG A 45 -18.22 1.38 3.50
C ARG A 45 -19.66 1.38 4.02
N GLY A 46 -19.90 1.83 5.26
CA GLY A 46 -21.23 1.94 5.86
C GLY A 46 -22.00 3.20 5.46
N ARG A 47 -21.45 4.03 4.56
CA ARG A 47 -22.08 5.27 4.07
C ARG A 47 -22.58 5.15 2.62
N ARG A 48 -22.64 3.93 2.09
CA ARG A 48 -23.36 3.56 0.86
C ARG A 48 -24.68 2.90 1.23
#